data_AF-A0A0U0T181-F1
#
_entry.id   AF-A0A0U0T181-F1
#
_cell.length_a   1.000
_cell.length_b   1.000
_cell.length_c   1.000
_cell.angle_alpha   90.00
_cell.angle_beta   90.00
_cell.angle_gamma   90.00
#
_symmetry.space_group_name_H-M   'P 1'
#
loop_
_entity.id
_entity.type
_entity.pdbx_description
1 polymer ?
#
loop_
_entity_poly.entity_id
_entity_poly.type
_entity_poly.pdbx_seq_one_letter_code
_entity_poly.pdbx_strand_id
1 'polypeptide(L)'
;MRRTDIDPFEHVNNTIYWHGVHEILCQIPTLTAPYRAVLEYRSPIKSGEPLTIRYEQHDDVVRMHFVVGDDVRAAALLRRL
;
A
#
# COMPACT_ATOMS: atom_id res chain seq x y z
N MET A 1 -10.85 -5.95 -6.01
CA MET A 1 -10.44 -6.99 -5.06
C MET A 1 -11.03 -8.34 -5.50
N ARG A 2 -10.21 -9.38 -5.54
CA ARG A 2 -10.58 -10.75 -5.91
C ARG A 2 -10.71 -11.61 -4.65
N ARG A 3 -11.40 -12.74 -4.73
CA ARG A 3 -11.55 -13.69 -3.60
C ARG A 3 -10.20 -14.20 -3.08
N THR A 4 -9.21 -14.32 -3.96
CA THR A 4 -7.84 -14.73 -3.62
C THR A 4 -7.08 -13.73 -2.75
N ASP A 5 -7.59 -12.50 -2.66
CA ASP A 5 -6.94 -11.43 -1.91
C ASP A 5 -7.31 -11.48 -0.41
N ILE A 6 -8.22 -12.37 -0.04
CA ILE A 6 -8.79 -12.51 1.30
C ILE A 6 -8.23 -13.75 1.99
N ASP A 7 -7.78 -13.59 3.24
CA ASP A 7 -7.27 -14.65 4.09
C ASP A 7 -8.41 -15.37 4.87
N PRO A 8 -8.12 -16.46 5.60
CA PRO A 8 -9.13 -17.19 6.38
C PRO A 8 -9.79 -16.38 7.51
N PHE A 9 -9.26 -15.21 7.88
CA PHE A 9 -9.87 -14.29 8.84
C PHE A 9 -10.80 -13.26 8.18
N GLU A 10 -11.07 -13.43 6.88
CA GLU A 10 -11.87 -12.52 6.05
C GLU A 10 -11.23 -11.13 5.89
N HIS A 11 -9.91 -11.05 6.07
CA HIS A 11 -9.14 -9.83 5.89
C HIS A 11 -8.34 -9.88 4.59
N VAL A 12 -7.96 -8.71 4.09
CA VAL A 12 -6.99 -8.60 2.99
C VAL A 12 -5.67 -9.21 3.43
N ASN A 13 -5.19 -10.17 2.66
CA ASN A 13 -3.90 -10.82 2.91
C ASN A 13 -2.77 -9.78 2.86
N ASN A 14 -1.88 -9.81 3.85
CA ASN A 14 -0.76 -8.88 3.99
C ASN A 14 0.10 -8.74 2.72
N THR A 15 0.26 -9.81 1.95
CA THR A 15 1.03 -9.80 0.70
C THR A 15 0.36 -8.94 -0.39
N ILE A 16 -0.97 -8.81 -0.37
CA ILE A 16 -1.72 -8.08 -1.40
C ILE A 16 -1.45 -6.57 -1.35
N TYR A 17 -1.11 -6.02 -0.18
CA TYR A 17 -0.75 -4.61 -0.04
C TYR A 17 0.44 -4.24 -0.93
N TRP A 18 1.36 -5.17 -1.19
CA TRP A 18 2.49 -4.95 -2.08
C TRP A 18 2.05 -4.70 -3.52
N HIS A 19 0.94 -5.27 -4.00
CA HIS A 19 0.43 -4.94 -5.32
C HIS A 19 0.06 -3.46 -5.44
N GLY A 20 -0.55 -2.88 -4.40
CA GLY A 20 -0.83 -1.44 -4.34
C GLY A 20 0.45 -0.60 -4.29
N VAL A 21 1.46 -1.05 -3.55
CA VAL A 21 2.79 -0.43 -3.54
C VAL A 21 3.42 -0.41 -4.94
N HIS A 22 3.40 -1.55 -5.63
CA HIS A 22 3.94 -1.68 -6.98
C HIS A 22 3.17 -0.83 -8.00
N GLU A 23 1.85 -0.73 -7.88
CA GLU A 23 1.02 0.10 -8.76
C GLU A 23 1.43 1.57 -8.70
N ILE A 24 1.65 2.11 -7.49
CA ILE A 24 2.12 3.49 -7.31
C ILE A 24 3.58 3.65 -7.75
N LEU A 25 4.45 2.67 -7.46
CA LEU A 25 5.84 2.73 -7.90
C LEU A 25 5.96 2.83 -9.43
N CYS A 26 5.11 2.13 -10.18
CA CYS A 26 5.04 2.24 -11.65
C CYS A 26 4.67 3.64 -12.14
N GLN A 27 4.07 4.49 -11.29
CA GLN A 27 3.72 5.88 -11.61
C GLN A 27 4.86 6.86 -11.28
N ILE A 28 5.92 6.41 -10.61
CA ILE A 28 7.01 7.25 -10.09
C ILE A 28 8.34 6.81 -10.74
N PRO A 29 8.62 7.24 -11.98
CA PRO A 29 9.79 6.76 -12.73
C PRO A 29 11.12 7.23 -12.15
N THR A 30 11.11 8.24 -11.26
CA THR A 30 12.31 8.78 -10.62
C THR A 30 12.86 7.86 -9.53
N LEU A 31 12.00 7.05 -8.89
CA LEU A 31 12.42 6.14 -7.83
C LEU A 31 12.81 4.79 -8.43
N THR A 32 14.10 4.65 -8.75
CA THR A 32 14.67 3.42 -9.33
C THR A 32 15.45 2.61 -8.29
N ALA A 33 15.66 1.33 -8.57
CA ALA A 33 16.43 0.45 -7.70
C ALA A 33 17.91 0.89 -7.63
N PRO A 34 18.59 0.70 -6.48
CA PRO A 34 18.08 0.10 -5.24
C PRO A 34 17.28 1.10 -4.39
N TYR A 35 16.14 0.65 -3.86
CA TYR A 35 15.31 1.40 -2.92
C TYR A 35 14.89 0.53 -1.74
N ARG A 36 14.51 1.16 -0.65
CA ARG A 36 13.95 0.53 0.55
C ARG A 36 12.46 0.81 0.62
N ALA A 37 11.65 -0.22 0.80
CA ALA A 37 10.23 -0.11 1.08
C ALA A 37 9.94 -0.62 2.50
N VAL A 38 9.12 0.11 3.24
CA VAL A 38 8.59 -0.27 4.55
C VAL A 38 7.07 -0.20 4.47
N LEU A 39 6.40 -1.22 5.00
CA LEU A 39 4.95 -1.28 5.09
C LEU A 39 4.56 -1.51 6.55
N GLU A 40 3.69 -0.65 7.06
CA GLU A 40 3.16 -0.68 8.42
C GLU A 40 1.65 -0.97 8.37
N TYR A 41 1.24 -2.01 9.09
CA TYR A 41 -0.16 -2.42 9.19
C TYR A 41 -0.75 -1.87 10.49
N ARG A 42 -1.85 -1.10 10.39
CA ARG A 42 -2.53 -0.50 11.55
C ARG A 42 -3.79 -1.24 11.94
N SER A 43 -4.60 -1.62 10.97
CA SER A 43 -5.83 -2.37 11.17
C SER A 43 -6.20 -3.15 9.90
N PRO A 44 -6.90 -4.29 10.02
CA PRO A 44 -7.23 -5.10 8.86
C PRO A 44 -8.18 -4.36 7.91
N ILE A 45 -8.11 -4.66 6.61
CA ILE A 45 -9.11 -4.31 5.61
C ILE A 45 -9.99 -5.55 5.41
N LYS A 46 -11.31 -5.38 5.36
CA LYS A 46 -12.29 -6.44 5.12
C LYS A 46 -12.78 -6.43 3.68
N SER A 47 -13.27 -7.58 3.23
CA SER A 47 -13.93 -7.67 1.92
C SER A 47 -15.12 -6.71 1.82
N GLY A 48 -15.23 -6.03 0.67
CA GLY A 48 -16.30 -5.05 0.40
C GLY A 48 -16.03 -3.64 0.92
N GLU A 49 -14.99 -3.41 1.71
CA GLU A 49 -14.60 -2.06 2.12
C GLU A 49 -14.00 -1.27 0.93
N PRO A 50 -14.47 -0.03 0.67
CA PRO A 50 -13.94 0.79 -0.42
C PRO A 50 -12.54 1.31 -0.04
N LEU A 51 -11.52 0.63 -0.56
CA LEU A 51 -10.12 0.98 -0.37
C LEU A 51 -9.69 2.05 -1.38
N THR A 52 -9.09 3.13 -0.87
CA THR A 52 -8.39 4.15 -1.66
C THR A 52 -6.92 4.17 -1.28
N ILE A 53 -6.03 4.19 -2.26
CA ILE A 53 -4.59 4.42 -2.02
C ILE A 53 -4.31 5.89 -2.30
N ARG A 54 -3.85 6.62 -1.28
CA ARG A 54 -3.35 7.98 -1.41
C ARG A 54 -1.83 7.95 -1.34
N TYR A 55 -1.16 8.77 -2.14
CA TYR A 55 0.28 8.91 -2.04
C TYR A 55 0.72 10.34 -2.23
N GLU A 56 1.88 10.66 -1.66
CA GLU A 56 2.63 11.87 -1.91
C GLU A 56 4.07 11.51 -2.24
N GLN A 57 4.67 12.27 -3.15
CA GLN A 57 6.08 12.17 -3.47
C GLN A 57 6.77 13.49 -3.12
N HIS A 58 7.89 13.39 -2.40
CA HIS A 58 8.81 14.49 -2.19
C HIS A 58 10.23 13.97 -2.41
N ASP A 59 10.91 14.51 -3.43
CA ASP A 59 12.20 14.01 -3.90
C ASP A 59 12.18 12.49 -4.20
N ASP A 60 13.12 11.76 -3.60
CA ASP A 60 13.27 10.31 -3.67
C ASP A 60 12.49 9.56 -2.57
N VAL A 61 11.50 10.22 -1.94
CA VAL A 61 10.67 9.65 -0.88
C VAL A 61 9.20 9.64 -1.29
N VAL A 62 8.58 8.47 -1.18
CA VAL A 62 7.16 8.25 -1.47
C VAL A 62 6.48 7.77 -0.20
N ARG A 63 5.45 8.50 0.25
CA ARG A 63 4.57 8.06 1.34
C ARG A 63 3.25 7.62 0.76
N MET A 64 2.72 6.50 1.25
CA MET A 64 1.47 5.92 0.79
C MET A 64 0.57 5.60 1.97
N HIS A 65 -0.72 5.77 1.78
CA HIS A 65 -1.75 5.43 2.76
C HIS A 65 -2.85 4.60 2.11
N PHE A 66 -3.13 3.43 2.70
CA PHE A 66 -4.26 2.57 2.38
C PHE A 66 -5.43 3.01 3.25
N VAL A 67 -6.41 3.67 2.65
CA VAL A 67 -7.50 4.37 3.35
C VAL A 67 -8.84 3.68 3.08
N VAL A 68 -9.60 3.41 4.13
CA VAL A 68 -11.00 2.97 4.07
C VAL A 68 -11.85 4.01 4.80
N GLY A 69 -12.71 4.72 4.08
CA GLY A 69 -13.39 5.91 4.62
C GLY A 69 -12.37 7.00 4.96
N ASP A 70 -12.28 7.37 6.24
CA ASP A 70 -11.29 8.31 6.77
C ASP A 70 -10.16 7.61 7.57
N ASP A 71 -10.21 6.27 7.66
CA ASP A 71 -9.24 5.50 8.44
C ASP A 71 -8.08 4.99 7.58
N VAL A 72 -6.86 5.30 8.00
CA VAL A 72 -5.64 4.69 7.44
C VAL A 72 -5.46 3.30 8.04
N ARG A 73 -5.65 2.27 7.21
CA ARG A 73 -5.53 0.84 7.55
C ARG A 73 -4.09 0.34 7.45
N ALA A 74 -3.32 0.88 6.52
CA ALA A 74 -1.88 0.64 6.40
C ALA A 74 -1.17 1.86 5.81
N ALA A 75 0.13 1.99 6.06
CA ALA A 75 0.98 3.03 5.51
C ALA A 75 2.25 2.41 4.90
N ALA A 76 2.71 2.95 3.78
CA ALA A 76 3.98 2.54 3.17
C ALA A 76 4.91 3.74 2.99
N LEU A 77 6.20 3.47 3.12
CA LEU A 77 7.27 4.42 2.86
C LEU A 77 8.27 3.77 1.90
N LEU A 78 8.46 4.38 0.75
CA LEU A 78 9.51 4.01 -0.19
C LEU A 78 10.54 5.14 -0.23
N ARG A 79 11.82 4.78 -0.22
CA ARG A 79 12.91 5.73 -0.36
C ARG A 79 14.10 5.12 -1.06
N ARG A 80 14.89 5.93 -1.74
CA ARG A 80 16.21 5.51 -2.25
C ARG A 80 17.10 4.98 -1.11
N LEU A 81 17.92 3.97 -1.43
CA LEU A 81 18.90 3.39 -0.51
C LEU A 81 20.16 4.24 -0.36
#